data_AF-A0A3N5NJY8-F1
#
_entry.id   AF-A0A3N5NJY8-F1
#
_cell.length_a   1.000
_cell.length_b   1.000
_cell.length_c   1.000
_cell.angle_alpha   90.00
_cell.angle_beta   90.00
_cell.angle_gamma   90.00
#
_symmetry.space_group_name_H-M   'P 1'
#
loop_
_entity.id
_entity.type
_entity.pdbx_description
1 polymer ?
#
loop_
_entity_poly.entity_id
_entity_poly.type
_entity_poly.pdbx_seq_one_letter_code
_entity_poly.pdbx_strand_id
1 'polypeptide(L)'
;LFFGAGAVLAATGERDMEHLGGLMRRMPLTAFTFLTGCMAISALPPLNGFVSEWLTFQAILLSPDVPSWGIKLIVPAVGAMLALSAALAAACFVKAFGVTFLGRARTPAALAAQDADPASLAAMFAFAALCLVAGIFPGFVIDGLAPVVQGLVGTRMPPQSVIASLSIIPVAESRSSYNGLLVFAFITISTLAVVEVIHRFASRAARRSPAWDCGFPDPSPATQYTADSFAQPIRRVFGEVVFLARERVDMPVPGDARPARLTVTLRDPLWDVIYAPVSGAVWFAAEKLSYLQFLTIRQFLSLVFAVLVGLLFVLMLVMLIWS
;
A
#
# COMPACT_ATOMS: atom_id res chain seq x y z
N LEU A 1 5.34 -7.49 3.91
CA LEU A 1 3.86 -7.41 4.02
C LEU A 1 3.17 -8.67 3.48
N PHE A 2 3.26 -8.99 2.19
CA PHE A 2 2.63 -10.20 1.64
C PHE A 2 3.06 -11.51 2.31
N PHE A 3 4.36 -11.68 2.60
CA PHE A 3 4.83 -12.84 3.39
C PHE A 3 4.14 -12.95 4.75
N GLY A 4 3.91 -11.82 5.44
CA GLY A 4 3.21 -11.85 6.73
C GLY A 4 1.71 -12.06 6.61
N ALA A 5 1.06 -11.55 5.56
CA ALA A 5 -0.32 -11.90 5.25
C ALA A 5 -0.47 -13.39 4.93
N GLY A 6 0.49 -13.95 4.16
CA GLY A 6 0.58 -15.38 3.88
C GLY A 6 0.80 -16.22 5.13
N ALA A 7 1.68 -15.78 6.03
CA ALA A 7 1.90 -16.43 7.33
C ALA A 7 0.62 -16.43 8.19
N VAL A 8 -0.11 -15.31 8.26
CA VAL A 8 -1.40 -15.24 8.96
C VAL A 8 -2.39 -16.21 8.33
N LEU A 9 -2.54 -16.20 7.00
CA LEU A 9 -3.43 -17.12 6.29
C LEU A 9 -3.07 -18.59 6.53
N ALA A 10 -1.78 -18.94 6.52
CA ALA A 10 -1.33 -20.30 6.77
C ALA A 10 -1.61 -20.74 8.22
N ALA A 11 -1.48 -19.82 9.18
CA ALA A 11 -1.70 -20.11 10.60
C ALA A 11 -3.18 -20.15 11.00
N THR A 12 -4.05 -19.35 10.37
CA THR A 12 -5.45 -19.21 10.76
C THR A 12 -6.44 -19.81 9.76
N GLY A 13 -6.05 -20.00 8.50
CA GLY A 13 -6.95 -20.35 7.41
C GLY A 13 -7.92 -19.24 7.01
N GLU A 14 -7.80 -18.05 7.60
CA GLU A 14 -8.77 -16.96 7.48
C GLU A 14 -8.19 -15.79 6.67
N ARG A 15 -9.02 -15.24 5.78
CA ARG A 15 -8.69 -14.08 4.93
C ARG A 15 -9.45 -12.84 5.36
N ASP A 16 -10.61 -13.01 6.01
CA ASP A 16 -11.42 -11.92 6.49
C ASP A 16 -10.84 -11.34 7.78
N MET A 17 -10.48 -10.05 7.74
CA MET A 17 -10.00 -9.32 8.91
C MET A 17 -11.04 -9.29 10.04
N GLU A 18 -12.33 -9.41 9.74
CA GLU A 18 -13.38 -9.42 10.75
C GLU A 18 -13.33 -10.66 11.65
N HIS A 19 -12.73 -11.75 11.18
CA HIS A 19 -12.56 -13.00 11.93
C HIS A 19 -11.18 -13.13 12.60
N LEU A 20 -10.28 -12.18 12.36
CA LEU A 20 -8.94 -12.12 12.95
C LEU A 20 -8.91 -11.23 14.19
N GLY A 21 -7.79 -11.25 14.92
CA GLY A 21 -7.57 -10.42 16.10
C GLY A 21 -6.62 -11.06 17.11
N GLY A 22 -5.93 -10.24 17.89
CA GLY A 22 -5.09 -10.67 19.00
C GLY A 22 -3.87 -11.53 18.63
N LEU A 23 -3.51 -11.60 17.34
CA LEU A 23 -2.44 -12.46 16.85
C LEU A 23 -1.05 -12.07 17.36
N MET A 24 -0.83 -10.83 17.80
CA MET A 24 0.49 -10.40 18.32
C MET A 24 0.99 -11.26 19.47
N ARG A 25 0.09 -11.82 20.30
CA ARG A 25 0.46 -12.71 21.40
C ARG A 25 0.76 -14.14 20.97
N ARG A 26 0.27 -14.55 19.80
CA ARG A 26 0.37 -15.90 19.25
C ARG A 26 1.47 -16.03 18.21
N MET A 27 1.70 -14.96 17.46
CA MET A 27 2.68 -14.84 16.38
C MET A 27 3.54 -13.57 16.57
N PRO A 28 4.26 -13.41 17.70
CA PRO A 28 4.98 -12.17 18.01
C PRO A 28 6.05 -11.81 16.96
N LEU A 29 6.74 -12.79 16.37
CA LEU A 29 7.79 -12.53 15.38
C LEU A 29 7.19 -12.09 14.03
N THR A 30 6.12 -12.76 13.59
CA THR A 30 5.35 -12.37 12.42
C THR A 30 4.73 -10.98 12.61
N ALA A 31 4.18 -10.71 13.80
CA ALA A 31 3.60 -9.41 14.13
C ALA A 31 4.65 -8.29 14.08
N PHE A 32 5.84 -8.51 14.64
CA PHE A 32 6.93 -7.53 14.62
C PHE A 32 7.36 -7.20 13.19
N THR A 33 7.66 -8.22 12.38
CA THR A 33 8.11 -8.04 10.99
C THR A 33 7.01 -7.46 10.09
N PHE A 34 5.74 -7.83 10.31
CA PHE A 34 4.61 -7.21 9.61
C PHE A 34 4.46 -5.73 9.99
N LEU A 35 4.60 -5.39 11.28
CA LEU A 35 4.59 -4.00 11.76
C LEU A 35 5.71 -3.18 11.12
N THR A 36 6.93 -3.70 11.07
CA THR A 36 8.04 -3.02 10.36
C THR A 36 7.68 -2.77 8.89
N GLY A 37 7.04 -3.73 8.23
CA GLY A 37 6.51 -3.56 6.88
C GLY A 37 5.44 -2.47 6.79
N CYS A 38 4.50 -2.42 7.75
CA CYS A 38 3.47 -1.37 7.84
C CYS A 38 4.09 0.02 8.03
N MET A 39 5.11 0.13 8.88
CA MET A 39 5.84 1.38 9.09
C MET A 39 6.59 1.80 7.81
N ALA A 40 7.18 0.84 7.07
CA ALA A 40 7.93 1.13 5.85
C ALA A 40 7.01 1.65 4.75
N ILE A 41 5.87 1.00 4.49
CA ILE A 41 4.92 1.44 3.46
C ILE A 41 4.17 2.73 3.84
N SER A 42 4.05 3.02 5.14
CA SER A 42 3.46 4.27 5.66
C SER A 42 4.49 5.40 5.74
N ALA A 43 5.65 5.24 5.09
CA ALA A 43 6.72 6.22 5.02
C ALA A 43 7.16 6.76 6.40
N LEU A 44 7.30 5.90 7.41
CA LEU A 44 7.84 6.31 8.71
C LEU A 44 9.38 6.29 8.69
N PRO A 45 10.05 7.36 9.15
CA PRO A 45 11.48 7.32 9.41
C PRO A 45 11.79 6.24 10.46
N PRO A 46 12.87 5.46 10.32
CA PRO A 46 14.00 5.61 9.38
C PRO A 46 13.97 4.57 8.24
N LEU A 47 12.79 4.18 7.77
CA LEU A 47 12.64 3.11 6.77
C LEU A 47 12.71 3.65 5.34
N ASN A 48 13.00 2.77 4.39
CA ASN A 48 13.17 3.12 2.97
C ASN A 48 11.98 3.86 2.33
N GLY A 49 10.74 3.56 2.74
CA GLY A 49 9.57 4.24 2.18
C GLY A 49 9.57 5.75 2.43
N PHE A 50 10.07 6.20 3.58
CA PHE A 50 10.22 7.63 3.85
C PHE A 50 11.21 8.29 2.89
N VAL A 51 12.35 7.63 2.62
CA VAL A 51 13.37 8.15 1.69
C VAL A 51 12.80 8.32 0.28
N SER A 52 12.12 7.29 -0.23
CA SER A 52 11.53 7.31 -1.58
C SER A 52 10.50 8.41 -1.74
N GLU A 53 9.62 8.57 -0.75
CA GLU A 53 8.58 9.60 -0.78
C GLU A 53 9.17 11.00 -0.61
N TRP A 54 10.17 11.15 0.28
CA TRP A 54 10.90 12.40 0.45
C TRP A 54 11.60 12.87 -0.84
N LEU A 55 12.28 11.96 -1.55
CA LEU A 55 12.89 12.27 -2.85
C LEU A 55 11.86 12.70 -3.90
N THR A 56 10.68 12.07 -3.88
CA THR A 56 9.56 12.43 -4.77
C THR A 56 9.03 13.83 -4.43
N PHE A 57 8.86 14.14 -3.14
CA PHE A 57 8.50 15.49 -2.71
C PHE A 57 9.56 16.53 -3.07
N GLN A 58 10.84 16.21 -2.93
CA GLN A 58 11.91 17.10 -3.38
C GLN A 58 11.81 17.36 -4.88
N ALA A 59 11.61 16.34 -5.72
CA ALA A 59 11.41 16.49 -7.16
C ALA A 59 10.22 17.42 -7.50
N ILE A 60 9.11 17.27 -6.79
CA ILE A 60 7.91 18.12 -6.93
C ILE A 60 8.21 19.57 -6.54
N LEU A 61 8.92 19.79 -5.43
CA LEU A 61 9.26 21.12 -4.93
C LEU A 61 10.30 21.86 -5.79
N LEU A 62 11.06 21.15 -6.62
CA LEU A 62 12.04 21.70 -7.57
C LEU A 62 11.44 22.14 -8.90
N SER A 63 10.16 21.86 -9.15
CA SER A 63 9.47 22.23 -10.39
C SER A 63 9.23 23.73 -10.68
N PRO A 64 9.42 24.72 -9.78
CA PRO A 64 9.23 26.14 -10.13
C PRO A 64 10.10 26.65 -11.28
N ASP A 65 11.20 25.97 -11.59
CA ASP A 65 12.13 26.32 -12.67
C ASP A 65 11.66 25.87 -14.07
N VAL A 66 10.52 25.16 -14.16
CA VAL A 66 9.97 24.72 -15.45
C VAL A 66 9.28 25.91 -16.16
N PRO A 67 9.60 26.21 -17.43
CA PRO A 67 9.12 27.42 -18.11
C PRO A 67 7.59 27.49 -18.34
N SER A 68 6.88 26.35 -18.30
CA SER A 68 5.46 26.28 -18.64
C SER A 68 4.55 26.52 -17.44
N TRP A 69 3.61 27.46 -17.55
CA TRP A 69 2.65 27.79 -16.51
C TRP A 69 1.73 26.61 -16.11
N GLY A 70 1.37 25.73 -17.05
CA GLY A 70 0.56 24.54 -16.78
C GLY A 70 1.22 23.56 -15.79
N ILE A 71 2.52 23.30 -15.95
CA ILE A 71 3.29 22.42 -15.05
C ILE A 71 3.39 23.04 -13.65
N LYS A 72 3.50 24.37 -13.54
CA LYS A 72 3.55 25.07 -12.25
C LYS A 72 2.28 24.89 -11.40
N LEU A 73 1.12 24.69 -12.03
CA LEU A 73 -0.13 24.40 -11.33
C LEU A 73 -0.33 22.90 -11.04
N ILE A 74 0.05 22.04 -11.99
CA ILE A 74 -0.13 20.59 -11.86
C ILE A 74 0.77 20.01 -10.77
N VAL A 75 2.03 20.47 -10.67
CA VAL A 75 3.01 19.83 -9.79
C VAL A 75 2.63 19.93 -8.30
N PRO A 76 2.22 21.10 -7.76
CA PRO A 76 1.70 21.15 -6.39
C PRO A 76 0.47 20.28 -6.16
N ALA A 77 -0.43 20.17 -7.16
CA ALA A 77 -1.60 19.30 -7.07
C ALA A 77 -1.20 17.81 -6.99
N VAL A 78 -0.20 17.39 -7.77
CA VAL A 78 0.39 16.04 -7.69
C VAL A 78 1.01 15.81 -6.31
N GLY A 79 1.72 16.82 -5.76
CA GLY A 79 2.25 16.75 -4.39
C GLY A 79 1.16 16.58 -3.34
N ALA A 80 0.06 17.33 -3.44
CA ALA A 80 -1.09 17.17 -2.55
C ALA A 80 -1.75 15.79 -2.67
N MET A 81 -1.88 15.26 -3.89
CA MET A 81 -2.38 13.91 -4.13
C MET A 81 -1.46 12.83 -3.55
N LEU A 82 -0.14 13.00 -3.68
CA LEU A 82 0.86 12.10 -3.10
C LEU A 82 0.73 12.08 -1.57
N ALA A 83 0.65 13.26 -0.94
CA ALA A 83 0.46 13.38 0.51
C ALA A 83 -0.85 12.74 0.98
N LEU A 84 -1.95 12.94 0.25
CA LEU A 84 -3.23 12.29 0.53
C LEU A 84 -3.12 10.76 0.40
N SER A 85 -2.44 10.27 -0.62
CA SER A 85 -2.20 8.84 -0.83
C SER A 85 -1.42 8.22 0.32
N ALA A 86 -0.36 8.88 0.79
CA ALA A 86 0.43 8.43 1.93
C ALA A 86 -0.38 8.41 3.24
N ALA A 87 -1.22 9.42 3.48
CA ALA A 87 -2.12 9.46 4.64
C ALA A 87 -3.14 8.31 4.61
N LEU A 88 -3.74 8.03 3.45
CA LEU A 88 -4.66 6.91 3.28
C LEU A 88 -3.96 5.56 3.40
N ALA A 89 -2.72 5.43 2.90
CA ALA A 89 -1.91 4.24 3.08
C ALA A 89 -1.63 3.99 4.57
N ALA A 90 -1.22 5.02 5.31
CA ALA A 90 -1.02 4.94 6.75
C ALA A 90 -2.30 4.51 7.48
N ALA A 91 -3.45 5.13 7.18
CA ALA A 91 -4.74 4.73 7.76
C ALA A 91 -5.10 3.26 7.44
N CYS A 92 -4.84 2.82 6.21
CA CYS A 92 -5.07 1.44 5.77
C CYS A 92 -4.18 0.45 6.55
N PHE A 93 -2.90 0.73 6.73
CA PHE A 93 -1.98 -0.18 7.42
C PHE A 93 -2.08 -0.12 8.94
N VAL A 94 -2.53 1.00 9.52
CA VAL A 94 -2.97 1.07 10.93
C VAL A 94 -4.19 0.18 11.14
N LYS A 95 -5.18 0.21 10.23
CA LYS A 95 -6.32 -0.72 10.25
C LYS A 95 -5.86 -2.17 10.11
N ALA A 96 -5.01 -2.47 9.13
CA ALA A 96 -4.50 -3.80 8.85
C ALA A 96 -3.80 -4.40 10.07
N PHE A 97 -2.87 -3.66 10.66
CA PHE A 97 -2.16 -4.13 11.84
C PHE A 97 -3.06 -4.17 13.08
N GLY A 98 -3.80 -3.09 13.32
CA GLY A 98 -4.66 -2.89 14.48
C GLY A 98 -5.71 -3.99 14.64
N VAL A 99 -6.46 -4.27 13.58
CA VAL A 99 -7.56 -5.23 13.63
C VAL A 99 -7.07 -6.67 13.63
N THR A 100 -6.00 -6.99 12.89
CA THR A 100 -5.50 -8.36 12.75
C THR A 100 -4.65 -8.81 13.94
N PHE A 101 -3.76 -7.94 14.44
CA PHE A 101 -2.76 -8.34 15.44
C PHE A 101 -3.07 -7.88 16.87
N LEU A 102 -3.74 -6.73 17.06
CA LEU A 102 -4.11 -6.25 18.39
C LEU A 102 -5.48 -6.76 18.83
N GLY A 103 -5.84 -6.48 20.09
CA GLY A 103 -7.10 -6.91 20.68
C GLY A 103 -7.13 -8.38 21.12
N ARG A 104 -8.32 -8.96 21.07
CA ARG A 104 -8.64 -10.34 21.45
C ARG A 104 -8.91 -11.16 20.19
N ALA A 105 -8.51 -12.43 20.23
CA ALA A 105 -8.85 -13.39 19.18
C ALA A 105 -10.37 -13.52 19.05
N ARG A 106 -10.87 -13.31 17.83
CA ARG A 106 -12.31 -13.38 17.52
C ARG A 106 -12.76 -14.79 17.17
N THR A 107 -11.84 -15.63 16.69
CA THR A 107 -12.11 -17.01 16.30
C THR A 107 -11.21 -18.01 17.03
N PRO A 108 -11.64 -19.27 17.17
CA PRO A 108 -10.79 -20.34 17.70
C PRO A 108 -9.50 -20.53 16.89
N ALA A 109 -9.56 -20.34 15.56
CA ALA A 109 -8.41 -20.41 14.69
C ALA A 109 -7.37 -19.32 15.01
N ALA A 110 -7.80 -18.05 15.18
CA ALA A 110 -6.92 -16.98 15.61
C ALA A 110 -6.33 -17.22 17.01
N LEU A 111 -7.08 -17.89 17.90
CA LEU A 111 -6.60 -18.26 19.23
C LEU A 111 -5.56 -19.40 19.16
N ALA A 112 -5.69 -20.34 18.23
CA ALA A 112 -4.79 -21.49 18.09
C ALA A 112 -3.56 -21.20 17.20
N ALA A 113 -3.51 -20.03 16.55
CA ALA A 113 -2.44 -19.62 15.66
C ALA A 113 -1.05 -19.75 16.30
N GLN A 114 -0.06 -20.07 15.47
CA GLN A 114 1.34 -20.17 15.85
C GLN A 114 2.19 -19.38 14.85
N ASP A 115 3.34 -18.89 15.29
CA ASP A 115 4.27 -18.16 14.43
C ASP A 115 4.67 -18.99 13.19
N ALA A 116 5.03 -18.29 12.12
CA ALA A 116 5.43 -18.93 10.87
C ALA A 116 6.67 -19.82 11.06
N ASP A 117 6.88 -20.74 10.11
CA ASP A 117 8.07 -21.58 10.11
C ASP A 117 9.36 -20.73 10.02
N PRO A 118 10.50 -21.26 10.50
CA PRO A 118 11.74 -20.50 10.56
C PRO A 118 12.23 -19.96 9.21
N ALA A 119 11.95 -20.64 8.10
CA ALA A 119 12.37 -20.19 6.77
C ALA A 119 11.55 -18.98 6.31
N SER A 120 10.23 -19.02 6.51
CA SER A 120 9.34 -17.88 6.28
C SER A 120 9.73 -16.68 7.15
N LEU A 121 9.99 -16.90 8.45
CA LEU A 121 10.45 -15.84 9.35
C LEU A 121 11.79 -15.25 8.91
N ALA A 122 12.76 -16.09 8.51
CA ALA A 122 14.04 -15.62 8.00
C ALA A 122 13.87 -14.71 6.77
N ALA A 123 13.00 -15.09 5.82
CA ALA A 123 12.68 -14.25 4.68
C ALA A 123 12.04 -12.92 5.11
N MET A 124 11.09 -12.96 6.03
CA MET A 124 10.43 -11.75 6.55
C MET A 124 11.39 -10.79 7.24
N PHE A 125 12.27 -11.31 8.10
CA PHE A 125 13.30 -10.51 8.76
C PHE A 125 14.34 -9.98 7.76
N ALA A 126 14.72 -10.76 6.75
CA ALA A 126 15.61 -10.29 5.69
C ALA A 126 15.02 -9.10 4.95
N PHE A 127 13.74 -9.16 4.54
CA PHE A 127 13.07 -8.02 3.90
C PHE A 127 12.89 -6.82 4.84
N ALA A 128 12.56 -7.05 6.11
CA ALA A 128 12.47 -5.97 7.09
C ALA A 128 13.82 -5.28 7.31
N ALA A 129 14.92 -6.06 7.37
CA ALA A 129 16.27 -5.54 7.46
C ALA A 129 16.66 -4.76 6.20
N LEU A 130 16.32 -5.24 4.99
CA LEU A 130 16.55 -4.51 3.74
C LEU A 130 15.83 -3.16 3.73
N CYS A 131 14.56 -3.10 4.17
CA CYS A 131 13.82 -1.85 4.32
C CYS A 131 14.51 -0.87 5.28
N LEU A 132 15.05 -1.36 6.40
CA LEU A 132 15.75 -0.54 7.37
C LEU A 132 17.12 -0.07 6.85
N VAL A 133 17.93 -0.97 6.30
CA VAL A 133 19.26 -0.65 5.76
C VAL A 133 19.16 0.36 4.63
N ALA A 134 18.21 0.18 3.70
CA ALA A 134 17.99 1.14 2.62
C ALA A 134 17.46 2.51 3.11
N GLY A 135 16.79 2.55 4.26
CA GLY A 135 16.36 3.81 4.89
C GLY A 135 17.46 4.53 5.68
N ILE A 136 18.32 3.78 6.37
CA ILE A 136 19.48 4.32 7.13
C ILE A 136 20.59 4.76 6.18
N PHE A 137 20.85 3.99 5.13
CA PHE A 137 21.92 4.24 4.16
C PHE A 137 21.40 4.45 2.73
N PRO A 138 20.57 5.47 2.49
CA PRO A 138 19.95 5.70 1.19
C PRO A 138 20.97 6.06 0.11
N GLY A 139 22.09 6.69 0.47
CA GLY A 139 23.14 7.10 -0.46
C GLY A 139 23.72 5.95 -1.29
N PHE A 140 23.97 4.78 -0.68
CA PHE A 140 24.48 3.62 -1.43
C PHE A 140 23.46 3.08 -2.42
N VAL A 141 22.17 3.12 -2.07
CA VAL A 141 21.09 2.67 -2.97
C VAL A 141 20.97 3.62 -4.15
N ILE A 142 21.00 4.93 -3.89
CA ILE A 142 20.92 5.97 -4.93
C ILE A 142 22.12 5.88 -5.87
N ASP A 143 23.34 5.76 -5.34
CA ASP A 143 24.56 5.64 -6.15
C ASP A 143 24.58 4.34 -6.96
N GLY A 144 24.06 3.24 -6.41
CA GLY A 144 23.89 1.98 -7.14
C GLY A 144 22.89 2.07 -8.30
N LEU A 145 21.86 2.90 -8.17
CA LEU A 145 20.88 3.16 -9.24
C LEU A 145 21.34 4.22 -10.25
N ALA A 146 22.34 5.04 -9.91
CA ALA A 146 22.79 6.15 -10.74
C ALA A 146 23.17 5.78 -12.19
N PRO A 147 23.84 4.65 -12.48
CA PRO A 147 24.15 4.27 -13.86
C PRO A 147 22.90 4.00 -14.71
N VAL A 148 21.87 3.42 -14.10
CA VAL A 148 20.58 3.13 -14.77
C VAL A 148 19.86 4.44 -15.08
N VAL A 149 19.81 5.36 -14.11
CA VAL A 149 19.20 6.69 -14.31
C VAL A 149 19.94 7.48 -15.38
N GLN A 150 21.28 7.43 -15.39
CA GLN A 150 22.09 8.07 -16.42
C GLN A 150 21.82 7.50 -17.82
N GLY A 151 21.63 6.17 -17.93
CA GLY A 151 21.26 5.54 -19.20
C GLY A 151 19.88 5.94 -19.71
N LEU A 152 18.92 6.22 -18.81
CA LEU A 152 17.54 6.56 -19.16
C LEU A 152 17.32 8.06 -19.44
N VAL A 153 17.95 8.93 -18.65
CA VAL A 153 17.65 10.38 -18.63
C VAL A 153 18.88 11.22 -19.04
N GLY A 154 20.06 10.61 -19.17
CA GLY A 154 21.30 11.31 -19.53
C GLY A 154 21.92 12.13 -18.40
N THR A 155 21.26 12.18 -17.23
CA THR A 155 21.70 12.92 -16.04
C THR A 155 21.76 12.00 -14.83
N ARG A 156 22.56 12.38 -13.82
CA ARG A 156 22.64 11.67 -12.54
C ARG A 156 22.81 12.66 -11.40
N MET A 157 22.39 12.27 -10.21
CA MET A 157 22.71 13.01 -8.99
C MET A 157 24.22 12.93 -8.69
N PRO A 158 24.81 13.93 -8.03
CA PRO A 158 26.16 13.82 -7.47
C PRO A 158 26.27 12.59 -6.56
N PRO A 159 27.46 11.93 -6.45
CA PRO A 159 27.64 10.77 -5.59
C PRO A 159 27.23 11.06 -4.14
N GLN A 160 26.22 10.35 -3.64
CA GLN A 160 25.62 10.59 -2.33
C GLN A 160 26.39 9.89 -1.19
N SER A 161 27.12 8.81 -1.48
CA SER A 161 27.89 8.04 -0.50
C SER A 161 29.14 8.75 0.05
N VAL A 162 29.68 9.74 -0.68
CA VAL A 162 30.94 10.42 -0.36
C VAL A 162 30.71 11.72 0.42
N ILE A 163 29.46 12.14 0.55
CA ILE A 163 29.10 13.37 1.24
C ILE A 163 29.25 13.16 2.75
N ALA A 164 30.00 14.07 3.38
CA ALA A 164 30.26 14.07 4.82
C ALA A 164 28.94 13.89 5.61
N SER A 165 28.82 12.73 6.25
CA SER A 165 27.74 12.32 7.18
C SER A 165 26.61 11.43 6.63
N LEU A 166 26.67 10.86 5.42
CA LEU A 166 25.57 10.03 4.85
C LEU A 166 24.24 10.79 4.71
N SER A 167 24.31 12.11 4.58
CA SER A 167 23.16 12.97 4.28
C SER A 167 22.86 12.92 2.78
N ILE A 168 21.58 12.90 2.45
CA ILE A 168 21.10 13.17 1.09
C ILE A 168 21.22 14.68 0.87
N ILE A 169 22.11 15.10 -0.04
CA ILE A 169 22.20 16.50 -0.44
C ILE A 169 20.99 16.83 -1.31
N PRO A 170 20.25 17.91 -0.99
CA PRO A 170 19.18 18.38 -1.85
C PRO A 170 19.70 18.76 -3.24
N VAL A 171 18.86 18.63 -4.26
CA VAL A 171 19.16 19.04 -5.65
C VAL A 171 19.54 20.53 -5.76
N ALA A 172 19.32 21.35 -4.72
CA ALA A 172 19.82 22.73 -4.59
C ALA A 172 20.27 23.01 -3.14
N GLU A 173 21.40 23.73 -2.96
CA GLU A 173 22.06 24.00 -1.65
C GLU A 173 21.17 24.69 -0.59
N SER A 174 20.03 25.27 -0.99
CA SER A 174 19.13 26.07 -0.14
C SER A 174 18.02 25.28 0.57
N ARG A 175 18.02 23.94 0.53
CA ARG A 175 16.90 23.11 1.02
C ARG A 175 17.30 22.07 2.07
N SER A 176 16.29 21.50 2.74
CA SER A 176 16.46 20.61 3.88
C SER A 176 17.09 19.28 3.47
N SER A 177 18.26 18.96 4.05
CA SER A 177 18.95 17.68 3.88
C SER A 177 18.34 16.61 4.79
N TYR A 178 18.23 15.37 4.31
CA TYR A 178 17.83 14.23 5.13
C TYR A 178 19.03 13.36 5.48
N ASN A 179 19.17 12.97 6.75
CA ASN A 179 20.21 12.05 7.20
C ASN A 179 19.58 10.86 7.91
N GLY A 180 19.51 9.73 7.22
CA GLY A 180 18.87 8.50 7.73
C GLY A 180 19.51 7.98 9.01
N LEU A 181 20.85 8.04 9.08
CA LEU A 181 21.61 7.59 10.26
C LEU A 181 21.35 8.48 11.49
N LEU A 182 21.35 9.81 11.32
CA LEU A 182 21.06 10.73 12.42
C LEU A 182 19.61 10.59 12.90
N VAL A 183 18.65 10.43 11.98
CA VAL A 183 17.24 10.22 12.35
C VAL A 183 17.07 8.89 13.08
N PHE A 184 17.71 7.82 12.62
CA PHE A 184 17.73 6.54 13.32
C PHE A 184 18.34 6.67 14.72
N ALA A 185 19.54 7.26 14.83
CA ALA A 185 20.22 7.48 16.11
C ALA A 185 19.37 8.32 17.07
N PHE A 186 18.75 9.40 16.58
CA PHE A 186 17.86 10.24 17.37
C PHE A 186 16.65 9.46 17.90
N ILE A 187 15.98 8.68 17.04
CA ILE A 187 14.85 7.84 17.44
C ILE A 187 15.30 6.82 18.48
N THR A 188 16.40 6.09 18.23
CA THR A 188 16.92 5.07 19.15
C THR A 188 17.30 5.67 20.50
N ILE A 189 18.06 6.77 20.53
CA ILE A 189 18.47 7.45 21.77
C ILE A 189 17.23 7.95 22.53
N SER A 190 16.28 8.57 21.83
CA SER A 190 15.05 9.08 22.45
C SER A 190 14.20 7.95 23.03
N THR A 191 14.03 6.85 22.30
CA THR A 191 13.30 5.66 22.79
C THR A 191 14.00 5.05 24.00
N LEU A 192 15.33 4.85 23.95
CA LEU A 192 16.08 4.32 25.08
C LEU A 192 15.99 5.23 26.31
N ALA A 193 16.11 6.54 26.13
CA ALA A 193 15.95 7.51 27.21
C ALA A 193 14.56 7.44 27.86
N VAL A 194 13.49 7.35 27.04
CA VAL A 194 12.11 7.20 27.54
C VAL A 194 11.96 5.87 28.29
N VAL A 195 12.48 4.77 27.76
CA VAL A 195 12.44 3.45 28.38
C VAL A 195 13.15 3.47 29.74
N GLU A 196 14.34 4.07 29.82
CA GLU A 196 15.09 4.24 31.07
C GLU A 196 14.34 5.12 32.08
N VAL A 197 13.75 6.24 31.66
CA VAL A 197 12.93 7.11 32.52
C VAL A 197 11.73 6.32 33.06
N ILE A 198 11.01 5.59 32.21
CA ILE A 198 9.88 4.77 32.64
C ILE A 198 10.35 3.70 33.63
N HIS A 199 11.42 2.95 33.35
CA HIS A 199 11.90 1.91 34.27
C HIS A 199 12.46 2.44 35.58
N ARG A 200 13.00 3.66 35.58
CA ARG A 200 13.55 4.30 36.78
C ARG A 200 12.47 4.93 37.67
N PHE A 201 11.44 5.53 37.09
CA PHE A 201 10.43 6.30 37.83
C PHE A 201 9.06 5.62 37.94
N ALA A 202 8.73 4.66 37.07
CA ALA A 202 7.45 3.95 37.15
C ALA A 202 7.47 2.86 38.21
N SER A 203 6.28 2.57 38.75
CA SER A 203 6.10 1.44 39.67
C SER A 203 6.42 0.13 38.97
N ARG A 204 7.21 -0.73 39.62
CA ARG A 204 7.45 -2.11 39.18
C ARG A 204 6.24 -3.03 39.40
N ALA A 205 5.19 -2.53 40.07
CA ALA A 205 3.98 -3.29 40.32
C ALA A 205 3.15 -3.41 39.03
N ALA A 206 3.36 -4.50 38.28
CA ALA A 206 2.50 -4.87 37.17
C ALA A 206 1.28 -5.64 37.70
N ARG A 207 0.06 -5.15 37.43
CA ARG A 207 -1.19 -5.86 37.70
C ARG A 207 -1.85 -6.27 36.38
N ARG A 208 -2.20 -7.54 36.26
CA ARG A 208 -3.13 -7.99 35.20
C ARG A 208 -4.55 -7.74 35.70
N SER A 209 -5.26 -6.87 35.00
CA SER A 209 -6.69 -6.63 35.22
C SER A 209 -7.46 -6.83 33.91
N PRO A 210 -8.77 -7.04 33.96
CA PRO A 210 -9.62 -6.86 32.80
C PRO A 210 -9.37 -5.47 32.18
N ALA A 211 -9.46 -5.39 30.85
CA ALA A 211 -9.44 -4.10 30.18
C ALA A 211 -10.69 -3.31 30.60
N TRP A 212 -10.58 -1.98 30.67
CA TRP A 212 -11.73 -1.13 30.91
C TRP A 212 -12.77 -1.33 29.81
N ASP A 213 -13.98 -1.71 30.21
CA ASP A 213 -15.09 -2.13 29.34
C ASP A 213 -16.32 -1.22 29.51
N CYS A 214 -16.13 -0.01 30.01
CA CYS A 214 -17.21 0.92 30.38
C CYS A 214 -18.22 0.31 31.39
N GLY A 215 -17.82 -0.69 32.17
CA GLY A 215 -18.64 -1.33 33.20
C GLY A 215 -19.33 -2.62 32.77
N PHE A 216 -18.95 -3.20 31.62
CA PHE A 216 -19.53 -4.45 31.10
C PHE A 216 -18.64 -5.66 31.38
N PRO A 217 -19.02 -6.57 32.29
CA PRO A 217 -18.13 -7.63 32.77
C PRO A 217 -17.80 -8.72 31.73
N ASP A 218 -18.49 -8.75 30.58
CA ASP A 218 -18.30 -9.79 29.57
C ASP A 218 -17.17 -9.44 28.59
N PRO A 219 -16.05 -10.19 28.57
CA PRO A 219 -14.90 -9.94 27.70
C PRO A 219 -15.14 -10.38 26.24
N SER A 220 -16.37 -10.30 25.75
CA SER A 220 -16.76 -10.74 24.40
C SER A 220 -15.96 -10.01 23.31
N PRO A 221 -15.35 -10.73 22.35
CA PRO A 221 -14.65 -10.11 21.22
C PRO A 221 -15.54 -9.19 20.37
N ALA A 222 -16.87 -9.33 20.46
CA ALA A 222 -17.86 -8.51 19.76
C ALA A 222 -17.88 -7.04 20.20
N THR A 223 -17.32 -6.72 21.36
CA THR A 223 -17.22 -5.34 21.90
C THR A 223 -16.04 -4.54 21.31
N GLN A 224 -15.21 -5.18 20.49
CA GLN A 224 -14.04 -4.54 19.89
C GLN A 224 -14.38 -3.88 18.56
N TYR A 225 -13.66 -2.83 18.20
CA TYR A 225 -13.76 -2.22 16.87
C TYR A 225 -13.53 -3.24 15.77
N THR A 226 -14.45 -3.31 14.81
CA THR A 226 -14.32 -4.06 13.56
C THR A 226 -13.48 -3.28 12.54
N ALA A 227 -13.01 -3.99 11.51
CA ALA A 227 -12.30 -3.36 10.40
C ALA A 227 -13.25 -2.39 9.65
N ASP A 228 -14.53 -2.73 9.54
CA ASP A 228 -15.57 -1.87 8.98
C ASP A 228 -15.85 -0.62 9.81
N SER A 229 -15.95 -0.75 11.14
CA SER A 229 -16.15 0.41 12.03
C SER A 229 -14.95 1.35 11.99
N PHE A 230 -13.72 0.84 11.92
CA PHE A 230 -12.51 1.66 11.78
C PHE A 230 -12.51 2.46 10.48
N ALA A 231 -12.94 1.85 9.37
CA ALA A 231 -12.96 2.50 8.05
C ALA A 231 -14.18 3.41 7.83
N GLN A 232 -15.19 3.38 8.71
CA GLN A 232 -16.45 4.09 8.52
C GLN A 232 -16.28 5.61 8.28
N PRO A 233 -15.45 6.36 9.03
CA PRO A 233 -15.31 7.80 8.79
C PRO A 233 -14.79 8.10 7.38
N ILE A 234 -13.78 7.35 6.94
CA ILE A 234 -13.20 7.48 5.59
C ILE A 234 -14.25 7.11 4.53
N ARG A 235 -14.98 6.01 4.74
CA ARG A 235 -16.04 5.57 3.83
C ARG A 235 -17.20 6.56 3.76
N ARG A 236 -17.58 7.23 4.85
CA ARG A 236 -18.62 8.27 4.81
C ARG A 236 -18.19 9.52 4.04
N VAL A 237 -16.93 9.92 4.17
CA VAL A 237 -16.41 11.12 3.48
C VAL A 237 -16.19 10.85 1.98
N PHE A 238 -15.60 9.71 1.63
CA PHE A 238 -15.18 9.43 0.25
C PHE A 238 -16.04 8.39 -0.48
N GLY A 239 -16.78 7.57 0.24
CA GLY A 239 -17.49 6.41 -0.32
C GLY A 239 -18.62 6.78 -1.25
N GLU A 240 -19.35 7.88 -1.01
CA GLU A 240 -20.42 8.32 -1.92
C GLU A 240 -19.87 8.80 -3.26
N VAL A 241 -18.74 9.52 -3.25
CA VAL A 241 -18.14 10.11 -4.46
C VAL A 241 -17.30 9.10 -5.23
N VAL A 242 -16.51 8.28 -4.53
CA VAL A 242 -15.51 7.39 -5.16
C VAL A 242 -16.06 5.98 -5.41
N PHE A 243 -16.88 5.43 -4.52
CA PHE A 243 -17.25 4.00 -4.54
C PHE A 243 -18.76 3.74 -4.44
N LEU A 244 -19.60 4.75 -4.69
CA LEU A 244 -21.07 4.71 -4.54
C LEU A 244 -21.53 3.88 -3.32
N ALA A 245 -20.85 4.09 -2.19
CA ALA A 245 -21.00 3.25 -1.00
C ALA A 245 -22.40 3.44 -0.39
N ARG A 246 -23.12 2.34 -0.13
CA ARG A 246 -24.40 2.37 0.59
C ARG A 246 -24.29 1.58 1.88
N GLU A 247 -24.61 2.23 3.00
CA GLU A 247 -24.69 1.61 4.31
C GLU A 247 -26.16 1.39 4.69
N ARG A 248 -26.51 0.16 5.07
CA ARG A 248 -27.82 -0.14 5.67
C ARG A 248 -27.60 -0.76 7.04
N VAL A 249 -28.16 -0.13 8.06
CA VAL A 249 -28.16 -0.67 9.43
C VAL A 249 -29.56 -1.22 9.72
N ASP A 250 -29.63 -2.51 9.99
CA ASP A 250 -30.81 -3.17 10.53
C ASP A 250 -30.67 -3.25 12.05
N MET A 251 -31.47 -2.44 12.76
CA MET A 251 -31.45 -2.38 14.22
C MET A 251 -32.65 -3.16 14.79
N PRO A 252 -32.42 -4.15 15.67
CA PRO A 252 -33.50 -4.88 16.32
C PRO A 252 -34.38 -3.93 17.13
N VAL A 253 -35.68 -4.25 17.21
CA VAL A 253 -36.62 -3.51 18.05
C VAL A 253 -36.26 -3.66 19.54
N PRO A 254 -36.59 -2.68 20.41
CA PRO A 254 -36.38 -2.82 21.84
C PRO A 254 -37.01 -4.12 22.38
N GLY A 255 -36.19 -4.97 23.01
CA GLY A 255 -36.59 -6.29 23.52
C GLY A 255 -36.27 -7.49 22.62
N ASP A 256 -35.84 -7.26 21.38
CA ASP A 256 -35.30 -8.30 20.49
C ASP A 256 -33.80 -8.47 20.73
N ALA A 257 -33.38 -9.70 21.05
CA ALA A 257 -32.00 -10.05 21.37
C ALA A 257 -31.11 -10.31 20.14
N ARG A 258 -31.65 -10.20 18.92
CA ARG A 258 -30.86 -10.34 17.70
C ARG A 258 -29.79 -9.25 17.62
N PRO A 259 -28.59 -9.55 17.09
CA PRO A 259 -27.58 -8.52 16.89
C PRO A 259 -27.99 -7.56 15.77
N ALA A 260 -27.64 -6.28 15.92
CA ALA A 260 -27.74 -5.31 14.82
C ALA A 260 -26.86 -5.75 13.65
N ARG A 261 -27.35 -5.58 12.42
CA ARG A 261 -26.60 -5.93 11.20
C ARG A 261 -26.28 -4.67 10.41
N LEU A 262 -25.00 -4.48 10.13
CA LEU A 262 -24.52 -3.48 9.19
C LEU A 262 -24.24 -4.19 7.86
N THR A 263 -24.92 -3.77 6.80
CA THR A 263 -24.64 -4.20 5.43
C THR A 263 -24.03 -3.03 4.67
N VAL A 264 -22.83 -3.22 4.15
CA VAL A 264 -22.12 -2.24 3.33
C VAL A 264 -22.04 -2.78 1.91
N THR A 265 -22.54 -2.01 0.95
CA THR A 265 -22.33 -2.30 -0.47
C THR A 265 -21.46 -1.23 -1.09
N LEU A 266 -20.40 -1.66 -1.76
CA LEU A 266 -19.44 -0.81 -2.48
C LEU A 266 -19.55 -1.14 -3.95
N ARG A 267 -19.62 -0.13 -4.81
CA ARG A 267 -19.68 -0.29 -6.26
C ARG A 267 -18.70 0.68 -6.91
N ASP A 268 -17.70 0.14 -7.59
CA ASP A 268 -16.71 0.95 -8.30
C ASP A 268 -17.33 1.56 -9.58
N PRO A 269 -17.50 2.89 -9.66
CA PRO A 269 -18.05 3.53 -10.86
C PRO A 269 -17.15 3.36 -12.09
N LEU A 270 -15.83 3.23 -11.91
CA LEU A 270 -14.90 3.03 -13.03
C LEU A 270 -15.14 1.68 -13.70
N TRP A 271 -15.53 0.67 -12.93
CA TRP A 271 -15.92 -0.62 -13.49
C TRP A 271 -17.09 -0.48 -14.47
N ASP A 272 -18.14 0.22 -14.05
CA ASP A 272 -19.34 0.38 -14.87
C ASP A 272 -19.14 1.34 -16.05
N VAL A 273 -18.35 2.41 -15.87
CA VAL A 273 -18.17 3.46 -16.89
C VAL A 273 -17.08 3.12 -17.90
N ILE A 274 -16.07 2.35 -17.51
CA ILE A 274 -14.90 2.07 -18.36
C ILE A 274 -14.80 0.57 -18.68
N TYR A 275 -14.66 -0.28 -17.67
CA TYR A 275 -14.34 -1.69 -17.90
C TYR A 275 -15.51 -2.47 -18.52
N ALA A 276 -16.73 -2.26 -18.05
CA ALA A 276 -17.93 -2.89 -18.58
C ALA A 276 -18.18 -2.56 -20.08
N PRO A 277 -18.16 -1.30 -20.53
CA PRO A 277 -18.34 -1.00 -21.95
C PRO A 277 -17.17 -1.48 -22.81
N VAL A 278 -15.93 -1.41 -22.32
CA VAL A 278 -14.77 -1.93 -23.06
C VAL A 278 -14.87 -3.44 -23.22
N SER A 279 -15.18 -4.18 -22.14
CA SER A 279 -15.37 -5.63 -22.23
C SER A 279 -16.54 -6.00 -23.15
N GLY A 280 -17.65 -5.25 -23.09
CA GLY A 280 -18.77 -5.39 -24.01
C GLY A 280 -18.38 -5.13 -25.47
N ALA A 281 -17.57 -4.11 -25.74
CA ALA A 281 -17.08 -3.81 -27.09
C ALA A 281 -16.14 -4.91 -27.61
N VAL A 282 -15.26 -5.44 -26.75
CA VAL A 282 -14.37 -6.56 -27.09
C VAL A 282 -15.20 -7.82 -27.41
N TRP A 283 -16.22 -8.12 -26.61
CA TRP A 283 -17.15 -9.23 -26.88
C TRP A 283 -17.94 -9.05 -28.17
N PHE A 284 -18.48 -7.86 -28.40
CA PHE A 284 -19.18 -7.55 -29.65
C PHE A 284 -18.26 -7.74 -30.87
N ALA A 285 -17.03 -7.24 -30.80
CA ALA A 285 -16.05 -7.41 -31.87
C ALA A 285 -15.68 -8.90 -32.06
N ALA A 286 -15.42 -9.63 -30.97
CA ALA A 286 -15.10 -11.05 -31.02
C ALA A 286 -16.22 -11.87 -31.65
N GLU A 287 -17.49 -11.58 -31.32
CA GLU A 287 -18.65 -12.24 -31.90
C GLU A 287 -18.79 -11.95 -33.40
N LYS A 288 -18.57 -10.69 -33.82
CA LYS A 288 -18.57 -10.33 -35.25
C LYS A 288 -17.42 -11.01 -36.01
N LEU A 289 -16.23 -11.08 -35.44
CA LEU A 289 -15.09 -11.77 -36.05
C LEU A 289 -15.23 -13.29 -36.03
N SER A 290 -16.01 -13.87 -35.11
CA SER A 290 -16.27 -15.31 -35.08
C SER A 290 -16.93 -15.80 -36.37
N TYR A 291 -17.68 -14.94 -37.08
CA TYR A 291 -18.23 -15.28 -38.40
C TYR A 291 -17.14 -15.64 -39.43
N LEU A 292 -15.94 -15.08 -39.30
CA LEU A 292 -14.81 -15.38 -40.18
C LEU A 292 -14.37 -16.85 -40.09
N GLN A 293 -14.62 -17.52 -38.96
CA GLN A 293 -14.27 -18.93 -38.75
C GLN A 293 -15.15 -19.89 -39.57
N PHE A 294 -16.34 -19.45 -40.00
CA PHE A 294 -17.29 -20.27 -40.76
C PHE A 294 -17.30 -19.92 -42.26
N LEU A 295 -16.32 -19.16 -42.75
CA LEU A 295 -16.20 -18.84 -44.17
C LEU A 295 -15.89 -20.09 -45.00
N THR A 296 -16.47 -20.14 -46.20
CA THR A 296 -16.10 -21.18 -47.18
C THR A 296 -14.65 -20.99 -47.63
N ILE A 297 -13.99 -22.07 -48.07
CA ILE A 297 -12.58 -22.04 -48.54
C ILE A 297 -12.34 -20.93 -49.58
N ARG A 298 -13.29 -20.73 -50.51
CA ARG A 298 -13.21 -19.67 -51.52
C ARG A 298 -13.21 -18.27 -50.90
N GLN A 299 -14.12 -18.00 -49.97
CA GLN A 299 -14.23 -16.70 -49.29
C GLN A 299 -13.01 -16.44 -48.39
N PHE A 300 -12.49 -17.47 -47.74
CA PHE A 300 -11.26 -17.36 -46.95
C PHE A 300 -10.05 -17.02 -47.83
N LEU A 301 -9.88 -17.68 -48.98
CA LEU A 301 -8.81 -17.36 -49.93
C LEU A 301 -8.94 -15.94 -50.49
N SER A 302 -10.16 -15.48 -50.81
CA SER A 302 -10.42 -14.10 -51.22
C SER A 302 -10.05 -13.09 -50.13
N LEU A 303 -10.37 -13.39 -48.86
CA LEU A 303 -10.03 -12.54 -47.72
C LEU A 303 -8.50 -12.44 -47.57
N VAL A 304 -7.80 -13.57 -47.59
CA VAL A 304 -6.32 -13.60 -47.49
C VAL A 304 -5.69 -12.80 -48.63
N PHE A 305 -6.14 -12.99 -49.86
CA PHE A 305 -5.65 -12.23 -51.01
C PHE A 305 -5.89 -10.72 -50.85
N ALA A 306 -7.09 -10.31 -50.43
CA ALA A 306 -7.42 -8.90 -50.20
C ALA A 306 -6.55 -8.27 -49.09
N VAL A 307 -6.32 -8.99 -48.00
CA VAL A 307 -5.42 -8.54 -46.92
C VAL A 307 -4.00 -8.37 -47.44
N LEU A 308 -3.50 -9.29 -48.26
CA LEU A 308 -2.14 -9.26 -48.81
C LEU A 308 -1.94 -8.07 -49.76
N VAL A 309 -2.91 -7.80 -50.63
CA VAL A 309 -2.92 -6.62 -51.51
C VAL A 309 -2.99 -5.33 -50.69
N GLY A 310 -3.85 -5.29 -49.66
CA GLY A 310 -3.94 -4.13 -48.76
C GLY A 310 -2.63 -3.85 -48.03
N LEU A 311 -1.94 -4.90 -47.57
CA LEU A 311 -0.67 -4.78 -46.86
C LEU A 311 0.45 -4.28 -47.79
N LEU A 312 0.48 -4.77 -49.05
CA LEU A 312 1.35 -4.24 -50.10
C LEU A 312 1.09 -2.76 -50.38
N PHE A 313 -0.18 -2.34 -50.43
CA PHE A 313 -0.54 -0.95 -50.65
C PHE A 313 -0.10 -0.04 -49.49
N VAL A 314 -0.31 -0.48 -48.24
CA VAL A 314 0.18 0.25 -47.06
C VAL A 314 1.71 0.38 -47.09
N LEU A 315 2.41 -0.69 -47.44
CA LEU A 315 3.87 -0.70 -47.50
C LEU A 315 4.40 0.23 -48.59
N MET A 316 3.73 0.28 -49.74
CA MET A 316 3.99 1.26 -50.80
C MET A 316 3.78 2.70 -50.29
N LEU A 317 2.69 2.96 -49.57
CA LEU A 317 2.37 4.28 -49.01
C LEU A 317 3.41 4.73 -47.97
N VAL A 318 3.84 3.81 -47.10
CA VAL A 318 4.92 4.07 -46.15
C VAL A 318 6.22 4.37 -46.89
N MET A 319 6.60 3.58 -47.90
CA MET A 319 7.79 3.87 -48.70
C MET A 319 7.73 5.24 -49.37
N LEU A 320 6.55 5.66 -49.86
CA LEU A 320 6.35 6.94 -50.54
C LEU A 320 6.37 8.15 -49.59
N ILE A 321 6.05 7.95 -48.30
CA ILE A 321 6.15 8.98 -47.25
C ILE A 321 7.61 9.11 -46.76
N TRP A 322 8.39 8.04 -46.87
CA TRP A 322 9.79 7.98 -46.42
C TRP A 322 10.83 8.25 -47.53
N SER A 323 10.39 8.43 -48.78
CA SER A 323 11.19 8.85 -49.94
C SER A 323 11.03 10.33 -50.24
#